data_AF-A0A0E0N719-F1
#
_entry.id   AF-A0A0E0N719-F1
#
_cell.length_a   1.000
_cell.length_b   1.000
_cell.length_c   1.000
_cell.angle_alpha   90.00
_cell.angle_beta   90.00
_cell.angle_gamma   90.00
#
_symmetry.space_group_name_H-M   'P 1'
#
loop_
_entity.id
_entity.type
_entity.pdbx_description
1 polymer ?
#
loop_
_entity_poly.entity_id
_entity_poly.type
_entity_poly.pdbx_seq_one_letter_code
_entity_poly.pdbx_strand_id
1 'polypeptide(L)'
;MASAKEGNGAPTKRTTLHDLYDLQGQSPWYDNLCRPVTDLLPLIGSGVRGVTSNPSIFQKAISTSNAYDDQFKQLILAGKDAESAYWELVIKDIQDACKLFEPIYDQTDGADGYVSVEVSPRLANDTQGTVEAAKWLHKVVDRPNVYIKIPATAECVPSIKEVIANGISVNVTLIFSIARYEAVIDAYIDGLEASGLSDLSRVTSVASFFVSRVDTLIDKMLEKIGTPEALALRGKAAVAQAKLANQLYQKKFSGPRWEALVKKGAKKQRLLWASTSVKNPAYPDTLYVDPLIGPDTVSTMPDQALLAFIDHGTVSRTIDANVSDAEGVYSALEKLGIDWDEVGKQLELEGVDSFKKAFDSLLGSLEEKGNSLKKTVSL
;
A
#
# COMPACT_ATOMS: atom_id res chain seq x y z
N MET A 1 32.65 40.12 2.61
CA MET A 1 31.32 40.38 2.02
C MET A 1 31.34 39.90 0.58
N ALA A 2 30.19 39.43 0.09
CA ALA A 2 29.93 38.69 -1.16
C ALA A 2 30.25 37.19 -1.05
N SER A 3 29.38 36.25 -1.42
CA SER A 3 27.98 36.31 -1.88
C SER A 3 27.51 34.86 -1.87
N ALA A 4 26.62 34.48 -0.95
CA ALA A 4 25.92 33.20 -1.04
C ALA A 4 24.91 33.34 -2.19
N LYS A 5 25.02 32.50 -3.21
CA LYS A 5 23.97 32.35 -4.23
C LYS A 5 22.83 31.60 -3.56
N GLU A 6 21.83 32.34 -3.09
CA GLU A 6 20.49 31.82 -2.86
C GLU A 6 19.92 31.36 -4.20
N GLY A 7 19.67 30.06 -4.32
CA GLY A 7 18.86 29.53 -5.40
C GLY A 7 17.42 29.98 -5.17
N ASN A 8 16.84 30.65 -6.16
CA ASN A 8 15.41 30.94 -6.27
C ASN A 8 14.60 29.64 -6.24
N GLY A 9 14.30 29.12 -5.05
CA GLY A 9 13.22 28.18 -4.82
C GLY A 9 12.02 28.98 -4.36
N ALA A 10 11.01 29.15 -5.21
CA ALA A 10 9.71 29.61 -4.73
C ALA A 10 9.29 28.69 -3.57
N PRO A 11 8.84 29.21 -2.42
CA PRO A 11 8.40 28.37 -1.32
C PRO A 11 7.28 27.47 -1.84
N THR A 12 7.50 26.15 -1.82
CA THR A 12 6.46 25.17 -2.12
C THR A 12 5.29 25.46 -1.20
N LYS A 13 4.12 25.75 -1.79
CA LYS A 13 2.92 26.10 -1.03
C LYS A 13 2.58 24.92 -0.12
N ARG A 14 2.67 25.13 1.20
CA ARG A 14 2.26 24.15 2.20
C ARG A 14 0.81 23.75 1.95
N THR A 15 0.51 22.47 2.10
CA THR A 15 -0.79 21.84 1.85
C THR A 15 -1.28 21.11 3.10
N THR A 16 -2.53 20.62 3.10
CA THR A 16 -3.07 19.77 4.18
C THR A 16 -2.29 18.47 4.37
N LEU A 17 -1.56 17.97 3.36
CA LEU A 17 -0.69 16.79 3.49
C LEU A 17 0.49 17.03 4.44
N HIS A 18 1.04 18.25 4.44
CA HIS A 18 2.09 18.61 5.38
C HIS A 18 1.53 18.65 6.82
N ASP A 19 0.33 19.18 7.00
CA ASP A 19 -0.32 19.23 8.31
C ASP A 19 -0.75 17.83 8.79
N LEU A 20 -1.16 16.95 7.87
CA LEU A 20 -1.44 15.55 8.17
C LEU A 20 -0.24 14.83 8.77
N TYR A 21 0.95 15.08 8.23
CA TYR A 21 2.18 14.52 8.77
C TYR A 21 2.65 15.26 10.04
N ASP A 22 2.86 16.57 9.96
CA ASP A 22 3.51 17.35 11.02
C ASP A 22 2.65 17.44 12.29
N LEU A 23 1.32 17.51 12.16
CA LEU A 23 0.42 17.68 13.31
C LEU A 23 -0.17 16.36 13.82
N GLN A 24 -0.38 15.39 12.93
CA GLN A 24 -1.10 14.16 13.27
C GLN A 24 -0.23 12.89 13.21
N GLY A 25 0.99 12.98 12.66
CA GLY A 25 1.90 11.84 12.54
C GLY A 25 1.42 10.78 11.53
N GLN A 26 0.49 11.12 10.63
CA GLN A 26 0.05 10.23 9.55
C GLN A 26 0.79 10.57 8.27
N SER A 27 1.41 9.56 7.63
CA SER A 27 2.20 9.77 6.42
C SER A 27 1.31 9.70 5.17
N PRO A 28 1.23 10.77 4.36
CA PRO A 28 0.50 10.74 3.09
C PRO A 28 1.33 10.06 2.00
N TRP A 29 0.80 8.98 1.43
CA TRP A 29 1.39 8.25 0.32
C TRP A 29 0.51 8.36 -0.91
N TYR A 30 1.14 8.22 -2.08
CA TYR A 30 0.45 8.23 -3.36
C TYR A 30 0.23 6.81 -3.88
N ASP A 31 -1.00 6.47 -4.28
CA ASP A 31 -1.37 5.13 -4.74
C ASP A 31 -1.37 5.00 -6.27
N ASN A 32 -0.26 5.41 -6.89
CA ASN A 32 -0.03 5.26 -8.32
C ASN A 32 1.46 5.42 -8.63
N LEU A 33 1.95 4.74 -9.66
CA LEU A 33 3.30 4.90 -10.18
C LEU A 33 3.27 4.65 -11.69
N CYS A 34 3.67 5.68 -12.44
CA CYS A 34 3.75 5.61 -13.89
C CYS A 34 4.93 6.43 -14.39
N ARG A 35 5.26 6.24 -15.67
CA ARG A 35 6.28 6.98 -16.39
C ARG A 35 5.67 8.20 -17.10
N PRO A 36 6.30 9.39 -17.04
CA PRO A 36 7.60 9.67 -16.42
C PRO A 36 7.53 9.77 -14.89
N VAL A 37 8.45 9.06 -14.21
CA VAL A 37 8.49 9.00 -12.74
C VAL A 37 8.69 10.37 -12.09
N THR A 38 9.23 11.34 -12.83
CA THR A 38 9.36 12.74 -12.41
C THR A 38 8.04 13.44 -12.13
N ASP A 39 6.91 12.90 -12.59
CA ASP A 39 5.57 13.41 -12.25
C ASP A 39 5.23 13.27 -10.76
N LEU A 40 6.04 12.52 -10.00
CA LEU A 40 5.99 12.48 -8.55
C LEU A 40 6.56 13.75 -7.88
N LEU A 41 7.42 14.52 -8.56
CA LEU A 41 8.09 15.69 -7.95
C LEU A 41 7.10 16.75 -7.41
N PRO A 42 6.05 17.15 -8.15
CA PRO A 42 5.04 18.07 -7.61
C PRO A 42 4.27 17.49 -6.41
N LEU A 43 4.03 16.18 -6.40
CA LEU A 43 3.33 15.50 -5.30
C LEU A 43 4.21 15.44 -4.04
N ILE A 44 5.49 15.12 -4.20
CA ILE A 44 6.51 15.18 -3.14
C ILE A 44 6.60 16.60 -2.58
N GLY A 45 6.70 17.61 -3.45
CA GLY A 45 6.71 19.02 -3.07
C GLY A 45 5.41 19.47 -2.39
N SER A 46 4.30 18.77 -2.62
CA SER A 46 3.01 18.98 -1.97
C SER A 46 2.87 18.19 -0.67
N GLY A 47 3.86 17.41 -0.25
CA GLY A 47 3.89 16.73 1.04
C GLY A 47 3.77 15.20 0.98
N VAL A 48 3.66 14.57 -0.20
CA VAL A 48 3.68 13.09 -0.33
C VAL A 48 5.03 12.52 0.11
N ARG A 49 4.99 11.44 0.90
CA ARG A 49 6.18 10.87 1.57
C ARG A 49 6.49 9.42 1.19
N GLY A 50 5.73 8.83 0.29
CA GLY A 50 5.94 7.48 -0.23
C GLY A 50 4.97 7.17 -1.35
N VAL A 51 5.18 6.04 -2.02
CA VAL A 51 4.36 5.63 -3.17
C VAL A 51 4.14 4.12 -3.20
N THR A 52 2.94 3.71 -3.59
CA THR A 52 2.58 2.31 -3.83
C THR A 52 2.27 2.07 -5.30
N SER A 53 2.69 0.91 -5.81
CA SER A 53 2.22 0.37 -7.08
C SER A 53 1.48 -0.96 -6.85
N ASN A 54 0.82 -1.43 -7.90
CA ASN A 54 0.23 -2.76 -8.00
C ASN A 54 0.14 -3.14 -9.49
N PRO A 55 -0.14 -4.41 -9.82
CA PRO A 55 -0.24 -4.87 -11.21
C PRO A 55 -1.25 -4.10 -12.06
N SER A 56 -2.40 -3.71 -11.50
CA SER A 56 -3.43 -2.95 -12.22
C SER A 56 -2.97 -1.52 -12.56
N ILE A 57 -2.19 -0.90 -11.67
CA ILE A 57 -1.55 0.41 -11.91
C ILE A 57 -0.60 0.32 -13.11
N PHE A 58 0.31 -0.66 -13.11
CA PHE A 58 1.23 -0.84 -14.23
C PHE A 58 0.52 -1.25 -15.51
N GLN A 59 -0.52 -2.09 -15.42
CA GLN A 59 -1.33 -2.45 -16.58
C GLN A 59 -1.87 -1.20 -17.26
N LYS A 60 -2.52 -0.32 -16.48
CA LYS A 60 -3.07 0.93 -17.00
C LYS A 60 -1.94 1.80 -17.58
N ALA A 61 -0.87 2.03 -16.82
CA ALA A 61 0.22 2.90 -17.23
C ALA A 61 0.88 2.45 -18.54
N ILE A 62 1.18 1.15 -18.67
CA ILE A 62 1.87 0.58 -19.84
C ILE A 62 0.94 0.50 -21.05
N SER A 63 -0.34 0.18 -20.86
CA SER A 63 -1.28 0.04 -21.97
C SER A 63 -1.79 1.36 -22.51
N THR A 64 -1.83 2.43 -21.71
CA THR A 64 -2.40 3.73 -22.14
C THR A 64 -1.36 4.80 -22.46
N SER A 65 -0.07 4.56 -22.22
CA SER A 65 1.00 5.53 -22.43
C SER A 65 2.02 5.02 -23.45
N ASN A 66 2.56 5.94 -24.25
CA ASN A 66 3.70 5.67 -25.14
C ASN A 66 5.06 5.78 -24.41
N ALA A 67 5.08 6.22 -23.15
CA ALA A 67 6.31 6.43 -22.38
C ALA A 67 7.15 5.15 -22.18
N TYR A 68 6.53 3.98 -22.38
CA TYR A 68 7.15 2.67 -22.24
C TYR A 68 7.67 2.10 -23.57
N ASP A 69 7.26 2.67 -24.71
CA ASP A 69 7.39 2.06 -26.03
C ASP A 69 8.84 1.84 -26.45
N ASP A 70 9.70 2.83 -26.24
CA ASP A 70 11.10 2.77 -26.66
C ASP A 70 11.88 1.69 -25.91
N GLN A 71 11.78 1.67 -24.57
CA GLN A 71 12.44 0.65 -23.76
C GLN A 71 11.85 -0.73 -24.04
N PHE A 72 10.52 -0.84 -24.15
CA PHE A 72 9.87 -2.11 -24.46
C PHE A 72 10.34 -2.66 -25.82
N LYS A 73 10.40 -1.82 -26.85
CA LYS A 73 10.90 -2.19 -28.17
C LYS A 73 12.35 -2.67 -28.10
N GLN A 74 13.23 -1.97 -27.39
CA GLN A 74 14.63 -2.39 -27.22
C GLN A 74 14.73 -3.78 -26.58
N LEU A 75 13.95 -4.05 -25.52
CA LEU A 75 13.94 -5.33 -24.82
C LEU A 75 13.48 -6.48 -25.72
N ILE A 76 12.39 -6.27 -26.46
CA ILE A 76 11.84 -7.27 -27.39
C ILE A 76 12.82 -7.56 -28.52
N LEU A 77 13.49 -6.54 -29.08
CA LEU A 77 14.52 -6.72 -30.12
C LEU A 77 15.79 -7.39 -29.60
N ALA A 78 16.09 -7.24 -28.31
CA ALA A 78 17.16 -7.98 -27.63
C ALA A 78 16.78 -9.44 -27.31
N GLY A 79 15.59 -9.90 -27.72
CA GLY A 79 15.16 -11.29 -27.60
C GLY A 79 14.45 -11.64 -26.28
N LYS A 80 14.15 -10.66 -25.43
CA LYS A 80 13.38 -10.89 -24.19
C LYS A 80 11.94 -11.30 -24.51
N ASP A 81 11.37 -12.13 -23.65
CA ASP A 81 9.93 -12.37 -23.62
C ASP A 81 9.18 -11.20 -22.94
N ALA A 82 7.85 -11.21 -23.02
CA ALA A 82 7.01 -10.11 -22.54
C ALA A 82 7.05 -9.96 -21.01
N GLU A 83 7.12 -11.05 -20.26
CA GLU A 83 7.16 -11.02 -18.80
C GLU A 83 8.52 -10.52 -18.30
N SER A 84 9.61 -11.01 -18.89
CA SER A 84 10.96 -10.48 -18.65
C SER A 84 11.04 -8.98 -18.97
N ALA A 85 10.45 -8.55 -20.09
CA ALA A 85 10.42 -7.14 -20.47
C ALA A 85 9.59 -6.31 -19.49
N TYR A 86 8.42 -6.81 -19.06
CA TYR A 86 7.60 -6.18 -18.03
C TYR A 86 8.40 -5.92 -16.75
N TRP A 87 9.11 -6.94 -16.25
CA TRP A 87 9.88 -6.79 -15.01
C TRP A 87 11.00 -5.76 -15.16
N GLU A 88 11.68 -5.70 -16.30
CA GLU A 88 12.70 -4.66 -16.54
C GLU A 88 12.12 -3.25 -16.61
N LEU A 89 10.90 -3.08 -17.15
CA LEU A 89 10.19 -1.79 -17.13
C LEU A 89 9.84 -1.38 -15.68
N VAL A 90 9.24 -2.31 -14.92
CA VAL A 90 8.80 -2.06 -13.54
C VAL A 90 9.98 -1.77 -12.62
N ILE A 91 11.03 -2.59 -12.67
CA ILE A 91 12.22 -2.41 -11.84
C ILE A 91 12.84 -1.04 -12.09
N LYS A 92 12.91 -0.61 -13.37
CA LYS A 92 13.43 0.71 -13.70
C LYS A 92 12.61 1.85 -13.08
N ASP A 93 11.29 1.78 -13.21
CA ASP A 93 10.40 2.80 -12.64
C ASP A 93 10.50 2.85 -11.11
N ILE A 94 10.60 1.68 -10.45
CA ILE A 94 10.79 1.56 -9.00
C ILE A 94 12.14 2.14 -8.57
N GLN A 95 13.23 1.83 -9.27
CA GLN A 95 14.56 2.38 -8.97
C GLN A 95 14.60 3.90 -9.09
N ASP A 96 13.95 4.44 -10.12
CA ASP A 96 13.85 5.89 -10.33
C ASP A 96 13.00 6.54 -9.23
N ALA A 97 11.88 5.93 -8.85
CA ALA A 97 11.03 6.43 -7.78
C ALA A 97 11.76 6.39 -6.44
N CYS A 98 12.48 5.30 -6.14
CA CYS A 98 13.29 5.18 -4.93
C CYS A 98 14.30 6.34 -4.83
N LYS A 99 14.93 6.71 -5.96
CA LYS A 99 15.86 7.84 -6.01
C LYS A 99 15.18 9.18 -5.72
N LEU A 100 13.94 9.39 -6.17
CA LEU A 100 13.20 10.62 -5.86
C LEU A 100 12.83 10.73 -4.38
N PHE A 101 12.56 9.60 -3.73
CA PHE A 101 12.16 9.55 -2.31
C PHE A 101 13.34 9.39 -1.32
N GLU A 102 14.55 9.11 -1.81
CA GLU A 102 15.77 8.94 -1.00
C GLU A 102 16.02 10.11 -0.02
N PRO A 103 15.84 11.40 -0.39
CA PRO A 103 16.01 12.49 0.56
C PRO A 103 15.04 12.42 1.76
N ILE A 104 13.80 11.96 1.57
CA ILE A 104 12.83 11.78 2.65
C ILE A 104 13.23 10.59 3.52
N TYR A 105 13.69 9.51 2.90
CA TYR A 105 14.19 8.33 3.61
C TYR A 105 15.35 8.69 4.54
N ASP A 106 16.35 9.42 4.03
CA ASP A 106 17.50 9.84 4.82
C ASP A 106 17.12 10.80 5.96
N GLN A 107 16.30 11.82 5.66
CA GLN A 107 15.87 12.82 6.65
C GLN A 107 15.03 12.23 7.79
N THR A 108 14.32 11.14 7.53
CA THR A 108 13.46 10.48 8.52
C THR A 108 14.10 9.25 9.15
N ASP A 109 15.38 9.01 8.89
CA ASP A 109 16.09 7.81 9.33
C ASP A 109 15.35 6.51 8.94
N GLY A 110 14.81 6.47 7.73
CA GLY A 110 13.98 5.36 7.23
C GLY A 110 12.66 5.20 7.98
N ALA A 111 12.00 6.31 8.35
CA ALA A 111 10.59 6.25 8.76
C ALA A 111 9.66 6.42 7.55
N ASP A 112 10.03 7.21 6.54
CA ASP A 112 9.29 7.40 5.29
C ASP A 112 10.23 7.32 4.06
N GLY A 113 9.76 7.76 2.90
CA GLY A 113 10.53 7.76 1.65
C GLY A 113 10.50 6.42 0.93
N TYR A 114 9.50 5.58 1.20
CA TYR A 114 9.43 4.23 0.65
C TYR A 114 8.66 4.13 -0.67
N VAL A 115 9.08 3.18 -1.50
CA VAL A 115 8.44 2.81 -2.77
C VAL A 115 8.09 1.34 -2.74
N SER A 116 6.82 0.98 -2.94
CA SER A 116 6.39 -0.42 -2.92
C SER A 116 6.33 -1.04 -4.33
N VAL A 117 6.87 -2.25 -4.47
CA VAL A 117 6.74 -3.12 -5.65
C VAL A 117 6.16 -4.47 -5.24
N GLU A 118 5.11 -4.92 -5.94
CA GLU A 118 4.41 -6.16 -5.60
C GLU A 118 5.04 -7.37 -6.30
N VAL A 119 5.12 -8.49 -5.58
CA VAL A 119 5.41 -9.80 -6.20
C VAL A 119 4.32 -10.16 -7.20
N SER A 120 4.56 -11.14 -8.08
CA SER A 120 3.54 -11.61 -9.02
C SER A 120 2.28 -12.07 -8.28
N PRO A 121 1.06 -11.59 -8.65
CA PRO A 121 -0.18 -12.04 -8.04
C PRO A 121 -0.45 -13.54 -8.21
N ARG A 122 0.21 -14.18 -9.18
CA ARG A 122 0.14 -15.63 -9.39
C ARG A 122 0.67 -16.41 -8.18
N LEU A 123 1.53 -15.80 -7.37
CA LEU A 123 2.15 -16.39 -6.18
C LEU A 123 1.32 -16.23 -4.90
N ALA A 124 0.12 -15.63 -4.98
CA ALA A 124 -0.72 -15.38 -3.80
C ALA A 124 -1.13 -16.63 -2.99
N ASN A 125 -0.89 -17.84 -3.51
CA ASN A 125 -1.13 -19.10 -2.79
C ASN A 125 0.15 -19.96 -2.68
N ASP A 126 1.32 -19.36 -2.88
CA ASP A 126 2.63 -20.04 -2.90
C ASP A 126 3.60 -19.31 -1.96
N THR A 127 3.75 -19.84 -0.75
CA THR A 127 4.65 -19.28 0.27
C THR A 127 6.09 -19.23 -0.23
N GLN A 128 6.63 -20.35 -0.73
CA GLN A 128 8.04 -20.43 -1.08
C GLN A 128 8.35 -19.60 -2.33
N GLY A 129 7.49 -19.68 -3.34
CA GLY A 129 7.60 -18.83 -4.53
C GLY A 129 7.56 -17.35 -4.18
N THR A 130 6.71 -16.94 -3.24
CA THR A 130 6.66 -15.55 -2.73
C THR A 130 7.96 -15.14 -2.05
N VAL A 131 8.54 -16.00 -1.19
CA VAL A 131 9.82 -15.73 -0.52
C VAL A 131 10.95 -15.52 -1.54
N GLU A 132 11.07 -16.42 -2.52
CA GLU A 132 12.11 -16.33 -3.54
C GLU A 132 11.92 -15.12 -4.47
N ALA A 133 10.68 -14.82 -4.86
CA ALA A 133 10.36 -13.62 -5.63
C ALA A 133 10.68 -12.34 -4.85
N ALA A 134 10.41 -12.32 -3.54
CA ALA A 134 10.71 -11.16 -2.69
C ALA A 134 12.22 -10.92 -2.56
N LYS A 135 13.01 -11.98 -2.32
CA LYS A 135 14.48 -11.89 -2.30
C LYS A 135 15.04 -11.42 -3.65
N TRP A 136 14.52 -11.96 -4.74
CA TRP A 136 14.93 -11.57 -6.09
C TRP A 136 14.62 -10.09 -6.35
N LEU A 137 13.38 -9.64 -6.13
CA LEU A 137 12.99 -8.24 -6.32
C LEU A 137 13.83 -7.28 -5.48
N HIS A 138 14.02 -7.59 -4.20
CA HIS A 138 14.84 -6.77 -3.31
C HIS A 138 16.27 -6.63 -3.86
N LYS A 139 16.87 -7.74 -4.29
CA LYS A 139 18.22 -7.77 -4.86
C LYS A 139 18.35 -6.99 -6.17
N VAL A 140 17.39 -7.12 -7.09
CA VAL A 140 17.49 -6.46 -8.41
C VAL A 140 17.11 -4.98 -8.37
N VAL A 141 16.22 -4.59 -7.45
CA VAL A 141 15.91 -3.17 -7.23
C VAL A 141 17.10 -2.46 -6.59
N ASP A 142 17.76 -3.09 -5.61
CA ASP A 142 18.99 -2.59 -4.98
C ASP A 142 18.87 -1.14 -4.45
N ARG A 143 17.81 -0.92 -3.65
CA ARG A 143 17.52 0.35 -2.99
C ARG A 143 17.09 0.13 -1.55
N PRO A 144 17.61 0.89 -0.58
CA PRO A 144 17.29 0.70 0.85
C PRO A 144 15.84 1.05 1.20
N ASN A 145 15.20 1.88 0.38
CA ASN A 145 13.84 2.37 0.57
C ASN A 145 12.80 1.65 -0.31
N VAL A 146 13.11 0.45 -0.81
CA VAL A 146 12.11 -0.40 -1.46
C VAL A 146 11.34 -1.22 -0.42
N TYR A 147 10.02 -1.24 -0.54
CA TYR A 147 9.17 -2.25 0.07
C TYR A 147 8.85 -3.34 -0.93
N ILE A 148 9.05 -4.59 -0.55
CA ILE A 148 8.46 -5.71 -1.28
C ILE A 148 7.03 -5.89 -0.78
N LYS A 149 6.08 -5.81 -1.69
CA LYS A 149 4.66 -5.89 -1.36
C LYS A 149 4.17 -7.33 -1.52
N ILE A 150 3.63 -7.89 -0.44
CA ILE A 150 3.23 -9.30 -0.30
C ILE A 150 1.76 -9.36 0.13
N PRO A 151 0.89 -10.12 -0.56
CA PRO A 151 -0.49 -10.27 -0.15
C PRO A 151 -0.62 -11.06 1.17
N ALA A 152 -1.57 -10.68 2.00
CA ALA A 152 -1.90 -11.32 3.27
C ALA A 152 -2.92 -12.44 3.08
N THR A 153 -2.75 -13.31 2.08
CA THR A 153 -3.55 -14.55 2.04
C THR A 153 -3.12 -15.50 3.15
N ALA A 154 -3.97 -16.47 3.50
CA ALA A 154 -3.61 -17.47 4.51
C ALA A 154 -2.29 -18.17 4.18
N GLU A 155 -2.10 -18.50 2.91
CA GLU A 155 -0.95 -19.20 2.37
C GLU A 155 0.29 -18.31 2.28
N CYS A 156 0.14 -17.00 2.05
CA CYS A 156 1.29 -16.09 1.96
C CYS A 156 1.71 -15.50 3.31
N VAL A 157 0.88 -15.48 4.35
CA VAL A 157 1.28 -14.93 5.67
C VAL A 157 2.61 -15.50 6.20
N PRO A 158 2.90 -16.82 6.11
CA PRO A 158 4.20 -17.35 6.54
C PRO A 158 5.40 -16.76 5.77
N SER A 159 5.23 -16.37 4.50
CA SER A 159 6.29 -15.75 3.70
C SER A 159 6.70 -14.38 4.26
N ILE A 160 5.78 -13.64 4.89
CA ILE A 160 6.07 -12.34 5.50
C ILE A 160 7.12 -12.52 6.60
N LYS A 161 6.93 -13.52 7.48
CA LYS A 161 7.88 -13.85 8.54
C LYS A 161 9.27 -14.16 7.98
N GLU A 162 9.33 -15.02 6.96
CA GLU A 162 10.60 -15.40 6.35
C GLU A 162 11.31 -14.22 5.68
N VAL A 163 10.58 -13.39 4.94
CA VAL A 163 11.16 -12.23 4.25
C VAL A 163 11.67 -11.19 5.25
N ILE A 164 10.90 -10.90 6.32
CA ILE A 164 11.34 -10.01 7.40
C ILE A 164 12.56 -10.58 8.13
N ALA A 165 12.62 -11.90 8.37
CA ALA A 165 13.77 -12.56 8.98
C ALA A 165 15.04 -12.45 8.11
N ASN A 166 14.90 -12.31 6.79
CA ASN A 166 16.01 -12.03 5.89
C ASN A 166 16.41 -10.54 5.86
N GLY A 167 15.84 -9.70 6.72
CA GLY A 167 16.14 -8.27 6.81
C GLY A 167 15.48 -7.43 5.70
N ILE A 168 14.52 -7.99 4.96
CA ILE A 168 13.86 -7.32 3.84
C ILE A 168 12.61 -6.62 4.35
N SER A 169 12.50 -5.32 4.06
CA SER A 169 11.33 -4.52 4.40
C SER A 169 10.10 -4.90 3.55
N VAL A 170 8.93 -5.08 4.19
CA VAL A 170 7.70 -5.58 3.53
C VAL A 170 6.52 -4.61 3.64
N ASN A 171 5.81 -4.38 2.54
CA ASN A 171 4.45 -3.83 2.55
C ASN A 171 3.44 -4.99 2.45
N VAL A 172 2.77 -5.31 3.54
CA VAL A 172 1.76 -6.38 3.52
C VAL A 172 0.46 -5.83 2.97
N THR A 173 -0.16 -6.49 1.98
CA THR A 173 -1.36 -5.99 1.27
C THR A 173 -2.55 -6.94 1.34
N LEU A 174 -3.73 -6.51 0.87
CA LEU A 174 -4.98 -7.29 0.87
C LEU A 174 -5.43 -7.72 2.27
N ILE A 175 -5.26 -6.84 3.26
CA ILE A 175 -5.77 -7.06 4.62
C ILE A 175 -7.19 -6.50 4.71
N PHE A 176 -8.17 -7.37 4.89
CA PHE A 176 -9.60 -7.02 4.90
C PHE A 176 -10.32 -7.30 6.22
N SER A 177 -9.69 -8.04 7.14
CA SER A 177 -10.24 -8.40 8.44
C SER A 177 -9.27 -8.14 9.58
N ILE A 178 -9.80 -7.92 10.79
CA ILE A 178 -9.00 -7.78 12.01
C ILE A 178 -8.24 -9.08 12.31
N ALA A 179 -8.88 -10.24 12.11
CA ALA A 179 -8.25 -11.55 12.29
C ALA A 179 -7.05 -11.74 11.35
N ARG A 180 -7.17 -11.34 10.07
CA ARG A 180 -6.03 -11.37 9.15
C ARG A 180 -4.94 -10.40 9.57
N TYR A 181 -5.32 -9.20 10.00
CA TYR A 181 -4.36 -8.21 10.47
C TYR A 181 -3.56 -8.70 11.69
N GLU A 182 -4.22 -9.39 12.63
CA GLU A 182 -3.54 -10.01 13.77
C GLU A 182 -2.45 -11.00 13.31
N ALA A 183 -2.78 -11.88 12.37
CA ALA A 183 -1.84 -12.85 11.81
C ALA A 183 -0.64 -12.16 11.11
N VAL A 184 -0.88 -11.02 10.45
CA VAL A 184 0.17 -10.22 9.82
C VAL A 184 1.10 -9.58 10.86
N ILE A 185 0.56 -9.02 11.94
CA ILE A 185 1.36 -8.47 13.04
C ILE A 185 2.23 -9.56 13.67
N ASP A 186 1.63 -10.72 13.94
CA ASP A 186 2.35 -11.85 14.54
C ASP A 186 3.48 -12.32 13.62
N ALA A 187 3.24 -12.43 12.30
CA ALA A 187 4.28 -12.77 11.32
C ALA A 187 5.42 -11.74 11.28
N TYR A 188 5.12 -10.45 11.40
CA TYR A 188 6.13 -9.40 11.45
C TYR A 188 7.02 -9.51 12.70
N ILE A 189 6.40 -9.62 13.88
CA ILE A 189 7.12 -9.73 15.16
C ILE A 189 7.96 -11.01 15.17
N ASP A 190 7.39 -12.13 14.77
CA ASP A 190 8.09 -13.41 14.61
C ASP A 190 9.29 -13.31 13.66
N GLY A 191 9.16 -12.58 12.54
CA GLY A 191 10.22 -12.38 11.57
C GLY A 191 11.38 -11.58 12.15
N LEU A 192 11.08 -10.50 12.88
CA LEU A 192 12.09 -9.71 13.58
C LEU A 192 12.85 -10.55 14.61
N GLU A 193 12.14 -11.37 15.39
CA GLU A 193 12.72 -12.28 16.37
C GLU A 193 13.62 -13.34 15.71
N ALA A 194 13.19 -13.91 14.58
CA ALA A 194 13.92 -14.93 13.84
C ALA A 194 15.11 -14.40 13.02
N SER A 195 15.19 -13.08 12.79
CA SER A 195 16.20 -12.48 11.90
C SER A 195 17.65 -12.69 12.34
N GLY A 196 17.89 -12.88 13.63
CA GLY A 196 19.24 -12.92 14.21
C GLY A 196 20.01 -11.60 14.12
N LEU A 197 19.41 -10.53 13.58
CA LEU A 197 20.04 -9.22 13.44
C LEU A 197 20.23 -8.56 14.81
N SER A 198 21.36 -7.87 14.97
CA SER A 198 21.65 -7.03 16.14
C SER A 198 21.03 -5.64 16.03
N ASP A 199 20.83 -5.15 14.80
CA ASP A 199 20.17 -3.88 14.48
C ASP A 199 18.96 -4.13 13.57
N LEU A 200 17.78 -3.77 14.07
CA LEU A 200 16.49 -3.89 13.41
C LEU A 200 15.98 -2.55 12.86
N SER A 201 16.74 -1.45 13.00
CA SER A 201 16.32 -0.09 12.63
C SER A 201 15.98 0.10 11.15
N ARG A 202 16.50 -0.80 10.30
CA ARG A 202 16.28 -0.82 8.84
C ARG A 202 15.29 -1.88 8.36
N VAL A 203 14.78 -2.73 9.26
CA VAL A 203 13.77 -3.75 8.91
C VAL A 203 12.39 -3.22 9.27
N THR A 204 11.78 -2.54 8.30
CA THR A 204 10.52 -1.83 8.47
C THR A 204 9.38 -2.57 7.76
N SER A 205 8.14 -2.25 8.14
CA SER A 205 6.97 -2.80 7.46
C SER A 205 5.76 -1.87 7.58
N VAL A 206 4.86 -1.97 6.60
CA VAL A 206 3.52 -1.39 6.65
C VAL A 206 2.48 -2.49 6.40
N ALA A 207 1.31 -2.36 7.02
CA ALA A 207 0.18 -3.26 6.85
C ALA A 207 -0.97 -2.52 6.15
N SER A 208 -1.09 -2.73 4.84
CA SER A 208 -2.11 -2.13 3.98
C SER A 208 -3.49 -2.73 4.24
N PHE A 209 -4.24 -2.08 5.14
CA PHE A 209 -5.59 -2.39 5.56
C PHE A 209 -6.61 -1.69 4.65
N PHE A 210 -7.42 -2.47 3.95
CA PHE A 210 -8.31 -1.98 2.89
C PHE A 210 -9.63 -1.47 3.48
N VAL A 211 -10.06 -0.29 3.05
CA VAL A 211 -11.27 0.35 3.61
C VAL A 211 -12.45 0.34 2.64
N SER A 212 -12.39 1.02 1.48
CA SER A 212 -13.59 1.23 0.65
C SER A 212 -14.24 -0.06 0.13
N ARG A 213 -13.45 -1.14 -0.03
CA ARG A 213 -13.96 -2.44 -0.48
C ARG A 213 -14.87 -3.10 0.56
N VAL A 214 -14.59 -2.87 1.84
CA VAL A 214 -15.39 -3.38 2.96
C VAL A 214 -16.79 -2.77 2.92
N ASP A 215 -16.90 -1.44 2.89
CA ASP A 215 -18.21 -0.78 2.80
C ASP A 215 -18.92 -1.12 1.48
N THR A 216 -18.20 -1.24 0.36
CA THR A 216 -18.83 -1.65 -0.91
C THR A 216 -19.51 -3.02 -0.83
N LEU A 217 -18.93 -3.98 -0.11
CA LEU A 217 -19.52 -5.31 0.08
C LEU A 217 -20.61 -5.28 1.15
N ILE A 218 -20.34 -4.71 2.32
CA ILE A 218 -21.27 -4.68 3.44
C ILE A 218 -22.51 -3.85 3.11
N ASP A 219 -22.39 -2.72 2.41
CA ASP A 219 -23.54 -1.91 2.00
C ASP A 219 -24.50 -2.74 1.11
N LYS A 220 -23.98 -3.56 0.19
CA LYS A 220 -24.81 -4.48 -0.62
C LYS A 220 -25.51 -5.54 0.24
N MET A 221 -24.82 -6.06 1.26
CA MET A 221 -25.41 -7.02 2.20
C MET A 221 -26.52 -6.37 3.04
N LEU A 222 -26.30 -5.14 3.51
CA LEU A 222 -27.28 -4.34 4.25
C LEU A 222 -28.49 -3.97 3.40
N GLU A 223 -28.28 -3.61 2.13
CA GLU A 223 -29.36 -3.33 1.18
C GLU A 223 -30.21 -4.57 0.89
N LYS A 224 -29.59 -5.75 0.84
CA LYS A 224 -30.31 -7.02 0.71
C LYS A 224 -31.14 -7.36 1.96
N ILE A 225 -30.67 -7.00 3.15
CA ILE A 225 -31.43 -7.13 4.40
C ILE A 225 -32.62 -6.15 4.41
N GLY A 226 -32.39 -4.90 4.00
CA GLY A 226 -33.43 -3.93 3.67
C GLY A 226 -34.22 -3.35 4.85
N THR A 227 -33.90 -3.71 6.10
CA THR A 227 -34.55 -3.09 7.27
C THR A 227 -34.02 -1.67 7.51
N PRO A 228 -34.80 -0.76 8.13
CA PRO A 228 -34.32 0.59 8.45
C PRO A 228 -33.04 0.59 9.27
N GLU A 229 -32.88 -0.36 10.20
CA GLU A 229 -31.69 -0.52 11.04
C GLU A 229 -30.46 -0.90 10.21
N ALA A 230 -30.61 -1.82 9.25
CA ALA A 230 -29.54 -2.23 8.35
C ALA A 230 -29.11 -1.08 7.44
N LEU A 231 -30.07 -0.40 6.81
CA LEU A 231 -29.79 0.71 5.90
C LEU A 231 -29.13 1.91 6.59
N ALA A 232 -29.36 2.09 7.90
CA ALA A 232 -28.73 3.13 8.72
C ALA A 232 -27.26 2.84 9.08
N LEU A 233 -26.76 1.63 8.82
CA LEU A 233 -25.36 1.24 9.04
C LEU A 233 -24.47 1.35 7.80
N ARG A 234 -25.04 1.69 6.64
CA ARG A 234 -24.27 1.85 5.41
C ARG A 234 -23.17 2.91 5.54
N GLY A 235 -22.02 2.64 4.94
CA GLY A 235 -20.84 3.51 4.97
C GLY A 235 -20.18 3.67 6.35
N LYS A 236 -20.49 2.79 7.32
CA LYS A 236 -19.91 2.84 8.68
C LYS A 236 -18.96 1.68 8.97
N ALA A 237 -19.02 0.61 8.19
CA ALA A 237 -18.38 -0.65 8.52
C ALA A 237 -16.85 -0.57 8.39
N ALA A 238 -16.35 0.03 7.31
CA ALA A 238 -14.92 0.15 7.04
C ALA A 238 -14.22 1.01 8.09
N VAL A 239 -14.78 2.19 8.41
CA VAL A 239 -14.20 3.10 9.43
C VAL A 239 -14.25 2.44 10.80
N ALA A 240 -15.37 1.82 11.19
CA ALA A 240 -15.46 1.12 12.47
C ALA A 240 -14.39 0.02 12.58
N GLN A 241 -14.27 -0.83 11.57
CA GLN A 241 -13.26 -1.88 11.53
C GLN A 241 -11.82 -1.32 11.59
N ALA A 242 -11.52 -0.23 10.88
CA ALA A 242 -10.19 0.39 10.90
C ALA A 242 -9.82 0.92 12.29
N LYS A 243 -10.77 1.49 13.04
CA LYS A 243 -10.55 1.92 14.44
C LYS A 243 -10.23 0.73 15.35
N LEU A 244 -10.95 -0.38 15.21
CA LEU A 244 -10.67 -1.60 15.97
C LEU A 244 -9.33 -2.23 15.58
N ALA A 245 -8.96 -2.19 14.30
CA ALA A 245 -7.62 -2.58 13.85
C ALA A 245 -6.53 -1.70 14.50
N ASN A 246 -6.75 -0.38 14.63
CA ASN A 246 -5.83 0.49 15.35
C ASN A 246 -5.71 0.14 16.84
N GLN A 247 -6.82 -0.22 17.51
CA GLN A 247 -6.79 -0.70 18.89
C GLN A 247 -5.96 -1.98 19.04
N LEU A 248 -6.11 -2.94 18.11
CA LEU A 248 -5.29 -4.15 18.05
C LEU A 248 -3.79 -3.82 17.84
N TYR A 249 -3.49 -2.89 16.93
CA TYR A 249 -2.13 -2.39 16.69
C TYR A 249 -1.48 -1.87 17.98
N GLN A 250 -2.17 -1.00 18.73
CA GLN A 250 -1.64 -0.47 19.99
C GLN A 250 -1.37 -1.58 21.01
N LYS A 251 -2.27 -2.58 21.08
CA LYS A 251 -2.12 -3.72 21.99
C LYS A 251 -0.92 -4.59 21.62
N LYS A 252 -0.77 -4.98 20.36
CA LYS A 252 0.26 -5.92 19.90
C LYS A 252 1.67 -5.33 19.87
N PHE A 253 1.81 -4.03 19.59
CA PHE A 253 3.09 -3.32 19.65
C PHE A 253 3.34 -2.69 21.03
N SER A 254 3.11 -3.47 22.09
CA SER A 254 3.34 -3.09 23.48
C SER A 254 3.77 -4.30 24.32
N GLY A 255 4.27 -4.03 25.53
CA GLY A 255 4.64 -5.05 26.50
C GLY A 255 5.99 -5.72 26.24
N PRO A 256 6.38 -6.69 27.10
CA PRO A 256 7.77 -7.17 27.19
C PRO A 256 8.33 -7.77 25.89
N ARG A 257 7.50 -8.46 25.10
CA ARG A 257 7.89 -9.04 23.81
C ARG A 257 8.32 -7.95 22.82
N TRP A 258 7.50 -6.90 22.69
CA TRP A 258 7.81 -5.78 21.80
C TRP A 258 8.97 -4.93 22.32
N GLU A 259 9.01 -4.63 23.62
CA GLU A 259 10.08 -3.85 24.23
C GLU A 259 11.48 -4.48 24.06
N ALA A 260 11.56 -5.81 24.01
CA ALA A 260 12.81 -6.52 23.72
C ALA A 260 13.33 -6.25 22.29
N LEU A 261 12.42 -6.11 21.31
CA LEU A 261 12.77 -5.79 19.92
C LEU A 261 13.11 -4.31 19.75
N VAL A 262 12.42 -3.41 20.45
CA VAL A 262 12.74 -1.97 20.46
C VAL A 262 14.17 -1.70 20.94
N LYS A 263 14.68 -2.48 21.91
CA LYS A 263 16.08 -2.40 22.36
C LYS A 263 17.10 -2.71 21.26
N LYS A 264 16.69 -3.40 20.20
CA LYS A 264 17.49 -3.66 18.98
C LYS A 264 17.18 -2.68 17.85
N GLY A 265 16.39 -1.63 18.10
CA GLY A 265 16.00 -0.62 17.10
C GLY A 265 14.75 -0.95 16.29
N ALA A 266 13.97 -1.97 16.65
CA ALA A 266 12.76 -2.31 15.89
C ALA A 266 11.74 -1.16 15.86
N LYS A 267 11.13 -0.95 14.69
CA LYS A 267 10.06 0.03 14.45
C LYS A 267 8.72 -0.70 14.33
N LYS A 268 7.62 -0.11 14.78
CA LYS A 268 6.30 -0.75 14.65
C LYS A 268 5.94 -0.93 13.17
N GLN A 269 5.28 -2.03 12.82
CA GLN A 269 4.66 -2.16 11.49
C GLN A 269 3.45 -1.22 11.43
N ARG A 270 3.59 -0.08 10.74
CA ARG A 270 2.54 0.94 10.70
C ARG A 270 1.32 0.43 9.96
N LEU A 271 0.12 0.77 10.45
CA LEU A 271 -1.11 0.62 9.68
C LEU A 271 -1.07 1.55 8.48
N LEU A 272 -1.40 1.02 7.30
CA LEU A 272 -1.53 1.77 6.07
C LEU A 272 -2.97 1.65 5.58
N TRP A 273 -3.72 2.75 5.53
CA TRP A 273 -5.08 2.77 5.01
C TRP A 273 -5.05 2.75 3.48
N ALA A 274 -5.51 1.65 2.89
CA ALA A 274 -5.50 1.40 1.45
C ALA A 274 -6.90 1.35 0.86
N SER A 275 -7.02 1.56 -0.45
CA SER A 275 -8.32 1.68 -1.11
C SER A 275 -9.17 2.80 -0.49
N THR A 276 -8.60 4.00 -0.39
CA THR A 276 -9.20 5.18 0.25
C THR A 276 -10.08 6.02 -0.69
N SER A 277 -10.24 5.61 -1.95
CA SER A 277 -11.26 6.23 -2.82
C SER A 277 -12.67 5.85 -2.40
N VAL A 278 -13.50 6.87 -2.21
CA VAL A 278 -14.93 6.70 -1.99
C VAL A 278 -15.61 6.19 -3.27
N LYS A 279 -16.45 5.15 -3.12
CA LYS A 279 -17.11 4.47 -4.25
C LYS A 279 -18.58 4.84 -4.39
N ASN A 280 -19.19 5.35 -3.32
CA ASN A 280 -20.58 5.78 -3.29
C ASN A 280 -20.63 7.31 -3.32
N PRO A 281 -21.21 7.95 -4.35
CA PRO A 281 -21.26 9.41 -4.47
C PRO A 281 -22.15 10.08 -3.40
N ALA A 282 -22.92 9.31 -2.64
CA ALA A 282 -23.69 9.83 -1.50
C ALA A 282 -22.81 10.08 -0.25
N TYR A 283 -21.58 9.56 -0.23
CA TYR A 283 -20.64 9.76 0.87
C TYR A 283 -19.69 10.93 0.56
N PRO A 284 -19.22 11.68 1.57
CA PRO A 284 -18.13 12.62 1.39
C PRO A 284 -16.93 11.91 0.77
N ASP A 285 -16.30 12.50 -0.24
CA ASP A 285 -15.14 11.94 -0.96
C ASP A 285 -13.87 11.85 -0.08
N THR A 286 -13.87 12.47 1.09
CA THR A 286 -12.84 12.34 2.15
C THR A 286 -13.14 11.27 3.21
N LEU A 287 -14.25 10.52 3.11
CA LEU A 287 -14.72 9.55 4.14
C LEU A 287 -13.66 8.53 4.58
N TYR A 288 -12.72 8.18 3.72
CA TYR A 288 -11.68 7.19 4.03
C TYR A 288 -10.30 7.79 4.30
N VAL A 289 -10.23 9.11 4.52
CA VAL A 289 -9.04 9.81 5.00
C VAL A 289 -9.35 10.46 6.34
N ASP A 290 -10.31 11.40 6.39
CA ASP A 290 -10.62 12.23 7.57
C ASP A 290 -10.83 11.44 8.89
N PRO A 291 -11.63 10.36 8.94
CA PRO A 291 -11.90 9.64 10.19
C PRO A 291 -10.82 8.62 10.56
N LEU A 292 -9.77 8.46 9.74
CA LEU A 292 -8.69 7.49 9.93
C LEU A 292 -7.35 8.15 10.29
N ILE A 293 -7.35 9.45 10.54
CA ILE A 293 -6.15 10.23 10.86
C ILE A 293 -5.67 9.91 12.28
N GLY A 294 -4.38 9.59 12.41
CA GLY A 294 -3.72 9.47 13.71
C GLY A 294 -2.25 9.06 13.62
N PRO A 295 -1.56 9.04 14.78
CA PRO A 295 -0.12 8.87 14.84
C PRO A 295 0.33 7.48 14.39
N ASP A 296 1.55 7.39 13.86
CA ASP A 296 2.21 6.15 13.43
C ASP A 296 1.41 5.36 12.38
N THR A 297 0.66 6.07 11.53
CA THR A 297 -0.10 5.47 10.42
C THR A 297 0.29 6.07 9.07
N VAL A 298 -0.15 5.41 8.00
CA VAL A 298 0.02 5.84 6.61
C VAL A 298 -1.35 5.87 5.96
N SER A 299 -1.60 6.84 5.08
CA SER A 299 -2.76 6.82 4.19
C SER A 299 -2.25 6.82 2.75
N THR A 300 -2.50 5.75 2.00
CA THR A 300 -2.19 5.74 0.57
C THR A 300 -3.41 6.18 -0.21
N MET A 301 -3.25 7.26 -0.99
CA MET A 301 -4.33 7.96 -1.64
C MET A 301 -4.13 7.95 -3.15
N PRO A 302 -5.07 7.43 -3.94
CA PRO A 302 -5.08 7.63 -5.38
C PRO A 302 -5.48 9.07 -5.72
N ASP A 303 -5.27 9.48 -6.98
CA ASP A 303 -5.43 10.85 -7.48
C ASP A 303 -6.63 11.60 -6.90
N GLN A 304 -7.83 11.02 -7.04
CA GLN A 304 -9.07 11.67 -6.62
C GLN A 304 -9.14 11.90 -5.10
N ALA A 305 -8.74 10.92 -4.30
CA ALA A 305 -8.76 11.03 -2.85
C ALA A 305 -7.70 12.03 -2.34
N LEU A 306 -6.51 12.01 -2.96
CA LEU A 306 -5.43 12.94 -2.64
C LEU A 306 -5.85 14.39 -2.93
N LEU A 307 -6.43 14.64 -4.11
CA LEU A 307 -6.88 15.97 -4.51
C LEU A 307 -8.05 16.47 -3.65
N ALA A 308 -9.04 15.62 -3.36
CA ALA A 308 -10.15 15.98 -2.47
C ALA A 308 -9.65 16.36 -1.06
N PHE A 309 -8.72 15.57 -0.51
CA PHE A 309 -8.15 15.86 0.80
C PHE A 309 -7.28 17.14 0.83
N ILE A 310 -6.56 17.45 -0.26
CA ILE A 310 -5.84 18.73 -0.40
C ILE A 310 -6.81 19.92 -0.44
N ASP A 311 -7.94 19.77 -1.13
CA ASP A 311 -8.91 20.85 -1.34
C ASP A 311 -9.73 21.15 -0.08
N HIS A 312 -10.27 20.12 0.57
CA HIS A 312 -11.24 20.30 1.67
C HIS A 312 -11.20 19.21 2.76
N GLY A 313 -10.08 18.48 2.88
CA GLY A 313 -9.87 17.50 3.96
C GLY A 313 -9.83 18.14 5.35
N THR A 314 -10.27 17.40 6.37
CA THR A 314 -10.26 17.86 7.77
C THR A 314 -9.15 17.20 8.55
N VAL A 315 -8.08 17.94 8.84
CA VAL A 315 -6.94 17.44 9.63
C VAL A 315 -7.26 17.43 11.12
N SER A 316 -7.59 16.25 11.67
CA SER A 316 -7.82 16.06 13.10
C SER A 316 -7.58 14.60 13.49
N ARG A 317 -7.02 14.34 14.68
CA ARG A 317 -6.85 12.97 15.21
C ARG A 317 -8.22 12.35 15.49
N THR A 318 -8.54 11.29 14.75
CA THR A 318 -9.89 10.69 14.71
C THR A 318 -9.88 9.18 14.86
N ILE A 319 -8.77 8.51 14.51
CA ILE A 319 -8.68 7.03 14.49
C ILE A 319 -8.93 6.40 15.86
N ASP A 320 -8.52 7.05 16.94
CA ASP A 320 -8.65 6.56 18.32
C ASP A 320 -9.66 7.35 19.15
N ALA A 321 -10.43 8.23 18.51
CA ALA A 321 -11.58 8.89 19.12
C ALA A 321 -12.84 8.00 19.02
N ASN A 322 -13.66 7.98 20.08
CA ASN A 322 -14.96 7.29 20.14
C ASN A 322 -14.90 5.81 19.69
N VAL A 323 -13.90 5.05 20.13
CA VAL A 323 -13.73 3.63 19.76
C VAL A 323 -14.93 2.77 20.17
N SER A 324 -15.61 3.12 21.28
CA SER A 324 -16.85 2.44 21.70
C SER A 324 -17.97 2.49 20.64
N ASP A 325 -18.05 3.56 19.86
CA ASP A 325 -19.05 3.67 18.79
C ASP A 325 -18.69 2.73 17.64
N ALA A 326 -17.40 2.56 17.35
CA ALA A 326 -16.92 1.60 16.36
C ALA A 326 -17.21 0.16 16.81
N GLU A 327 -16.98 -0.17 18.08
CA GLU A 327 -17.38 -1.47 18.67
C GLU A 327 -18.90 -1.69 18.53
N GLY A 328 -19.69 -0.66 18.81
CA GLY A 328 -21.15 -0.68 18.66
C GLY A 328 -21.61 -0.94 17.22
N VAL A 329 -21.00 -0.28 16.23
CA VAL A 329 -21.26 -0.52 14.79
C VAL A 329 -20.88 -1.94 14.41
N TYR A 330 -19.68 -2.39 14.80
CA TYR A 330 -19.16 -3.71 14.48
C TYR A 330 -20.08 -4.82 15.00
N SER A 331 -20.49 -4.74 16.27
CA SER A 331 -21.44 -5.70 16.87
C SER A 331 -22.87 -5.57 16.35
N ALA A 332 -23.30 -4.38 15.92
CA ALA A 332 -24.61 -4.22 15.30
C ALA A 332 -24.69 -4.93 13.94
N LEU A 333 -23.60 -4.88 13.16
CA LEU A 333 -23.49 -5.62 11.90
C LEU A 333 -23.55 -7.14 12.13
N GLU A 334 -22.87 -7.65 13.16
CA GLU A 334 -22.94 -9.08 13.56
C GLU A 334 -24.36 -9.50 13.93
N LYS A 335 -25.08 -8.67 14.71
CA LYS A 335 -26.48 -8.91 15.08
C LYS A 335 -27.44 -8.95 13.89
N LEU A 336 -27.08 -8.30 12.79
CA LEU A 336 -27.81 -8.35 11.52
C LEU A 336 -27.41 -9.55 10.64
N GLY A 337 -26.50 -10.41 11.12
CA GLY A 337 -26.04 -11.60 10.42
C GLY A 337 -24.87 -11.36 9.47
N ILE A 338 -24.15 -10.24 9.60
CA ILE A 338 -22.88 -10.04 8.89
C ILE A 338 -21.79 -10.83 9.59
N ASP A 339 -21.19 -11.77 8.86
CA ASP A 339 -20.03 -12.53 9.31
C ASP A 339 -18.75 -11.87 8.79
N TRP A 340 -17.96 -11.31 9.70
CA TRP A 340 -16.72 -10.60 9.37
C TRP A 340 -15.62 -11.52 8.81
N ASP A 341 -15.60 -12.80 9.20
CA ASP A 341 -14.62 -13.75 8.68
C ASP A 341 -14.95 -14.09 7.23
N GLU A 342 -16.22 -14.32 6.92
CA GLU A 342 -16.66 -14.56 5.53
C GLU A 342 -16.48 -13.31 4.65
N VAL A 343 -16.79 -12.12 5.17
CA VAL A 343 -16.51 -10.84 4.47
C VAL A 343 -15.02 -10.71 4.15
N GLY A 344 -14.15 -10.96 5.14
CA GLY A 344 -12.70 -10.90 4.97
C GLY A 344 -12.21 -11.88 3.91
N LYS A 345 -12.66 -13.13 3.97
CA LYS A 345 -12.30 -14.19 3.03
C LYS A 345 -12.79 -13.90 1.61
N GLN A 346 -14.01 -13.42 1.46
CA GLN A 346 -14.57 -13.05 0.15
C GLN A 346 -13.73 -11.92 -0.48
N LEU A 347 -13.45 -10.86 0.26
CA LEU A 347 -12.67 -9.73 -0.23
C LEU A 347 -11.22 -10.10 -0.55
N GLU A 348 -10.61 -11.01 0.23
CA GLU A 348 -9.29 -11.56 -0.04
C GLU A 348 -9.27 -12.30 -1.39
N LEU A 349 -10.22 -13.23 -1.60
CA LEU A 349 -10.35 -14.00 -2.85
C LEU A 349 -10.61 -13.10 -4.06
N GLU A 350 -11.58 -12.19 -3.96
CA GLU A 350 -11.90 -11.23 -5.03
C GLU A 350 -10.72 -10.28 -5.31
N GLY A 351 -9.99 -9.89 -4.26
CA GLY A 351 -8.79 -9.07 -4.36
C GLY A 351 -7.69 -9.75 -5.16
N VAL A 352 -7.33 -10.98 -4.78
CA VAL A 352 -6.32 -11.79 -5.49
C VAL A 352 -6.74 -12.05 -6.94
N ASP A 353 -7.99 -12.44 -7.17
CA ASP A 353 -8.49 -12.70 -8.54
C ASP A 353 -8.43 -11.44 -9.42
N SER A 354 -8.84 -10.28 -8.88
CA SER A 354 -8.76 -9.01 -9.62
C SER A 354 -7.33 -8.65 -10.02
N PHE A 355 -6.34 -8.91 -9.16
CA PHE A 355 -4.94 -8.63 -9.44
C PHE A 355 -4.33 -9.63 -10.42
N LYS A 356 -4.67 -10.93 -10.32
CA LYS A 356 -4.27 -11.96 -11.29
C LYS A 356 -4.80 -11.61 -12.69
N LYS A 357 -6.08 -11.28 -12.81
CA LYS A 357 -6.70 -10.88 -14.09
C LYS A 357 -6.04 -9.64 -14.70
N ALA A 358 -5.77 -8.61 -13.90
CA ALA A 358 -5.08 -7.41 -14.37
C ALA A 358 -3.67 -7.72 -14.87
N PHE A 359 -2.93 -8.56 -14.15
CA PHE A 359 -1.59 -8.98 -14.53
C PHE A 359 -1.58 -9.84 -15.79
N ASP A 360 -2.45 -10.84 -15.90
CA ASP A 360 -2.54 -11.70 -17.08
C ASP A 360 -2.96 -10.91 -18.34
N SER A 361 -3.91 -9.98 -18.18
CA SER A 361 -4.33 -9.09 -19.27
C SER A 361 -3.20 -8.15 -19.72
N LEU A 362 -2.38 -7.64 -18.80
CA LEU A 362 -1.20 -6.86 -19.12
C LEU A 362 -0.19 -7.68 -19.92
N LEU A 363 0.16 -8.88 -19.43
CA LEU A 363 1.12 -9.74 -20.11
C LEU A 363 0.65 -10.11 -21.52
N GLY A 364 -0.63 -10.47 -21.69
CA GLY A 364 -1.20 -10.72 -23.02
C GLY A 364 -1.08 -9.51 -23.96
N SER A 365 -1.37 -8.30 -23.46
CA SER A 365 -1.22 -7.05 -24.24
C SER A 365 0.23 -6.81 -24.66
N LEU A 366 1.19 -7.08 -23.77
CA LEU A 366 2.61 -6.95 -24.06
C LEU A 366 3.09 -8.02 -25.04
N GLU A 367 2.61 -9.26 -24.94
CA GLU A 367 2.92 -10.33 -25.89
C GLU A 367 2.44 -9.97 -27.30
N GLU A 368 1.21 -9.49 -27.45
CA GLU A 368 0.67 -9.03 -28.74
C GLU A 368 1.50 -7.89 -29.34
N LYS A 369 1.86 -6.90 -28.52
CA LYS A 369 2.72 -5.78 -28.92
C LYS A 369 4.12 -6.24 -29.33
N GLY A 370 4.73 -7.13 -28.54
CA GLY A 370 6.05 -7.69 -28.80
C GLY A 370 6.09 -8.53 -30.09
N ASN A 371 5.07 -9.35 -30.32
CA ASN A 371 4.93 -10.15 -31.54
C ASN A 371 4.77 -9.27 -32.78
N SER A 372 4.03 -8.17 -32.67
CA SER A 372 3.87 -7.19 -33.75
C SER A 372 5.20 -6.52 -34.09
N LEU A 373 5.99 -6.12 -33.08
CA LEU A 373 7.32 -5.53 -33.27
C LEU A 373 8.31 -6.49 -33.94
N LYS A 374 8.32 -7.77 -33.56
CA LYS A 374 9.18 -8.80 -34.19
C LYS A 374 8.84 -8.99 -35.67
N LYS A 375 7.56 -8.99 -36.04
CA LYS A 375 7.12 -9.11 -37.44
C LYS A 375 7.57 -7.94 -38.30
N THR A 376 7.59 -6.72 -37.76
CA THR A 376 8.04 -5.51 -38.49
C THR A 376 9.54 -5.51 -38.78
N VAL A 377 10.36 -6.22 -37.99
CA VAL A 377 11.83 -6.29 -38.18
C VAL A 377 12.26 -7.48 -39.04
N SER A 378 11.41 -8.50 -39.17
CA SER A 378 11.64 -9.66 -40.04
C SER A 378 11.21 -9.45 -41.50
N LEU A 379 10.64 -8.28 -41.82
CA LEU A 379 10.33 -7.78 -43.17
C LEU A 379 11.36 -6.70 -43.53
#